data_AF-A0A5J9TNF8-F1
#
_entry.id   AF-A0A5J9TNF8-F1
#
_cell.length_a   1.000
_cell.length_b   1.000
_cell.length_c   1.000
_cell.angle_alpha   90.00
_cell.angle_beta   90.00
_cell.angle_gamma   90.00
#
_symmetry.space_group_name_H-M   'P 1'
#
loop_
_entity.id
_entity.type
_entity.pdbx_description
1 polymer ?
#
loop_
_entity_poly.entity_id
_entity_poly.type
_entity_poly.pdbx_seq_one_letter_code
_entity_poly.pdbx_strand_id
1 'polypeptide(L)'
;MERKTPTKQKSKKSKDEDAPVLYPKLEDEIFRELSSWSFTFPIRTEQPAQEEMKNYKEMGLVMAVKADEIPKFRKKLEALVSE
;
A
#
# COMPACT_ATOMS: atom_id res chain seq x y z
N MET A 1 41.58 -5.53 -0.56
CA MET A 1 40.56 -4.61 -1.10
C MET A 1 39.23 -4.93 -0.45
N GLU A 2 38.66 -3.93 0.21
CA GLU A 2 37.58 -4.04 1.19
C GLU A 2 36.21 -4.35 0.57
N ARG A 3 35.44 -5.19 1.26
CA ARG A 3 34.04 -5.51 0.93
C ARG A 3 33.16 -4.36 1.41
N LYS A 4 32.71 -3.49 0.50
CA LYS A 4 31.72 -2.44 0.82
C LYS A 4 30.33 -3.07 0.95
N THR A 5 29.80 -3.08 2.17
CA THR A 5 28.42 -3.43 2.47
C THR A 5 27.48 -2.34 1.93
N PRO A 6 26.33 -2.69 1.32
CA PRO A 6 25.38 -1.69 0.86
C PRO A 6 24.70 -1.04 2.08
N THR A 7 24.80 0.28 2.11
CA THR A 7 24.25 1.20 3.11
C THR A 7 22.74 1.00 3.25
N LYS A 8 22.26 0.80 4.49
CA LYS A 8 20.85 0.91 4.87
C LYS A 8 20.29 2.23 4.31
N GLN A 9 19.51 2.16 3.23
CA GLN A 9 18.63 3.26 2.85
C GLN A 9 17.63 3.43 3.99
N LYS A 10 17.89 4.42 4.86
CA LYS A 10 16.86 4.96 5.73
C LYS A 10 15.74 5.45 4.82
N SER A 11 14.62 4.74 4.82
CA SER A 11 13.40 5.16 4.17
C SER A 11 13.08 6.56 4.68
N LYS A 12 13.17 7.52 3.77
CA LYS A 12 12.82 8.90 4.00
C LYS A 12 11.32 8.89 4.24
N LYS A 13 10.90 8.96 5.51
CA LYS A 13 9.50 9.23 5.89
C LYS A 13 9.14 10.62 5.38
N SER A 14 8.84 10.72 4.09
CA SER A 14 8.27 11.92 3.51
C SER A 14 6.83 12.04 3.98
N LYS A 15 6.45 13.29 4.24
CA LYS A 15 5.17 13.92 4.58
C LYS A 15 3.89 13.41 3.87
N ASP A 16 3.97 12.35 3.08
CA ASP A 16 2.93 11.77 2.23
C ASP A 16 2.08 10.72 2.97
N GLU A 17 2.37 10.42 4.24
CA GLU A 17 1.54 9.50 5.04
C GLU A 17 0.20 10.10 5.48
N ASP A 18 0.02 11.42 5.41
CA ASP A 18 -1.18 12.13 5.89
C ASP A 18 -2.25 12.36 4.81
N ALA A 19 -1.96 12.04 3.54
CA ALA A 19 -2.95 12.14 2.48
C ALA A 19 -3.97 10.98 2.59
N PRO A 20 -5.28 11.25 2.51
CA PRO A 20 -6.27 10.17 2.48
C PRO A 20 -6.05 9.29 1.24
N VAL A 21 -5.84 8.00 1.46
CA VAL A 21 -5.67 7.00 0.41
C VAL A 21 -7.02 6.35 0.14
N LEU A 22 -7.48 6.41 -1.11
CA LEU A 22 -8.67 5.71 -1.56
C LEU A 22 -8.26 4.36 -2.15
N TYR A 23 -8.82 3.28 -1.61
CA TYR A 23 -8.60 1.93 -2.11
C TYR A 23 -9.78 1.54 -2.99
N PRO A 24 -9.57 1.27 -4.30
CA PRO A 24 -10.65 0.77 -5.16
C PRO A 24 -11.23 -0.57 -4.70
N LYS A 25 -10.45 -1.31 -3.92
CA LYS A 25 -10.72 -2.64 -3.40
C LYS A 25 -10.71 -2.60 -1.88
N LEU A 26 -11.86 -2.88 -1.26
CA LEU A 26 -12.00 -2.84 0.19
C LEU A 26 -11.12 -3.89 0.89
N GLU A 27 -10.76 -4.98 0.21
CA GLU A 27 -9.79 -5.95 0.71
C GLU A 27 -8.38 -5.37 0.89
N ASP A 28 -8.01 -4.34 0.12
CA ASP A 28 -6.72 -3.68 0.25
C ASP A 28 -6.64 -2.86 1.56
N GLU A 29 -7.77 -2.38 2.09
CA GLU A 29 -7.83 -1.76 3.42
C GLU A 29 -7.50 -2.77 4.52
N ILE A 30 -8.00 -4.01 4.38
CA ILE A 30 -7.70 -5.10 5.32
C ILE A 30 -6.20 -5.40 5.31
N PHE A 31 -5.58 -5.46 4.12
CA PHE A 31 -4.14 -5.66 4.00
C PHE A 31 -3.35 -4.48 4.58
N ARG A 32 -3.80 -3.24 4.37
CA ARG A 32 -3.16 -2.06 4.94
C ARG A 32 -3.12 -2.12 6.46
N GLU A 33 -4.24 -2.49 7.08
CA GLU A 33 -4.34 -2.62 8.54
C GLU A 33 -3.41 -3.72 9.10
N LEU A 34 -3.30 -4.85 8.39
CA LEU A 34 -2.48 -6.00 8.82
C LEU A 34 -1.01 -5.89 8.38
N SER A 35 -0.66 -4.87 7.61
CA SER A 35 0.70 -4.69 7.10
C SER A 35 1.66 -4.28 8.21
N SER A 36 2.85 -4.88 8.22
CA SER A 36 3.94 -4.45 9.09
C SER A 36 4.66 -3.23 8.55
N TRP A 37 4.69 -3.09 7.23
CA TRP A 37 5.12 -1.88 6.55
C TRP A 37 4.43 -1.80 5.20
N SER A 38 4.28 -0.58 4.72
CA SER A 38 3.81 -0.29 3.38
C SER A 38 4.62 0.87 2.80
N PHE A 39 4.66 0.96 1.48
CA PHE A 39 5.15 2.16 0.80
C PHE A 39 4.40 2.36 -0.50
N THR A 40 4.29 3.62 -0.89
CA THR A 40 3.71 4.03 -2.16
C THR A 40 4.78 4.59 -3.08
N PHE A 41 4.55 4.48 -4.38
CA PHE A 41 5.40 5.07 -5.40
C PHE A 41 4.54 5.57 -6.57
N PRO A 42 4.96 6.62 -7.29
CA PRO A 42 4.17 7.14 -8.40
C PRO A 42 4.14 6.11 -9.54
N ILE A 43 2.94 5.76 -10.02
CA ILE A 43 2.77 5.03 -11.27
C ILE A 43 2.61 6.06 -12.39
N ARG A 44 3.25 5.81 -13.53
CA ARG A 44 2.99 6.57 -14.76
C ARG A 44 1.95 5.80 -15.55
N THR A 45 0.71 6.27 -15.54
CA THR A 45 -0.33 5.77 -16.44
C THR A 45 -0.50 6.75 -17.59
N GLU A 46 -0.53 6.23 -18.81
CA GLU A 46 -0.76 7.03 -20.03
C GLU A 46 -2.25 7.27 -20.29
N GLN A 47 -3.13 6.61 -19.52
CA GLN A 47 -4.57 6.80 -19.62
C GLN A 47 -5.00 8.08 -18.89
N PRO A 48 -5.83 8.92 -19.53
CA PRO A 48 -6.38 10.09 -18.86
C PRO A 48 -7.25 9.63 -17.68
N ALA A 49 -7.01 10.23 -16.51
CA ALA A 49 -7.83 10.01 -15.34
C ALA A 49 -9.30 10.34 -15.66
N GLN A 50 -10.23 9.52 -15.15
CA GLN A 50 -11.66 9.83 -15.21
C GLN A 50 -11.90 11.22 -14.59
N GLU A 51 -12.92 11.93 -15.06
CA GLU A 51 -13.17 13.31 -14.64
C GLU A 51 -13.31 13.48 -13.12
N GLU A 52 -13.91 12.49 -12.46
CA GLU A 52 -14.08 12.42 -11.00
C GLU A 52 -12.75 12.18 -10.26
N MET A 53 -11.75 11.62 -10.93
CA MET A 53 -10.43 11.28 -10.37
C MET A 53 -9.35 12.33 -10.67
N LYS A 54 -9.69 13.47 -11.29
CA LYS A 54 -8.73 14.55 -11.65
C LYS A 54 -7.96 15.12 -10.45
N ASN A 55 -8.53 15.05 -9.25
CA ASN A 55 -7.89 15.53 -8.01
C ASN A 55 -7.08 14.45 -7.28
N TYR A 56 -7.11 13.21 -7.78
CA TYR A 56 -6.39 12.09 -7.20
C TYR A 56 -5.16 11.76 -8.04
N LYS A 57 -4.12 11.29 -7.36
CA LYS A 57 -2.90 10.81 -7.99
C LYS A 57 -2.88 9.29 -7.90
N GLU A 58 -2.77 8.63 -9.05
CA GLU A 58 -2.58 7.18 -9.06
C GLU A 58 -1.19 6.83 -8.51
N MET A 59 -1.18 5.90 -7.55
CA MET A 59 0.01 5.47 -6.84
C MET A 59 0.05 3.95 -6.81
N GLY A 60 1.24 3.40 -6.99
CA GLY A 60 1.52 2.00 -6.72
C GLY A 60 1.70 1.81 -5.23
N LEU A 61 1.21 0.69 -4.73
CA LEU A 61 1.27 0.34 -3.32
C LEU A 61 1.90 -1.03 -3.16
N VAL A 62 2.85 -1.14 -2.23
CA VAL A 62 3.39 -2.41 -1.77
C VAL A 62 3.17 -2.50 -0.27
N MET A 63 2.68 -3.65 0.16
CA MET A 63 2.44 -3.97 1.56
C MET A 63 3.14 -5.26 1.91
N ALA A 64 3.75 -5.31 3.09
CA ALA A 64 4.26 -6.55 3.64
C ALA A 64 3.39 -6.98 4.81
N VAL A 65 2.80 -8.16 4.65
CA VAL A 65 1.96 -8.80 5.67
C VAL A 65 2.69 -10.03 6.15
N LYS A 66 2.72 -10.22 7.47
CA LYS A 66 3.33 -11.40 8.06
C LYS A 66 2.41 -12.61 7.88
N ALA A 67 3.00 -13.80 7.76
CA ALA A 67 2.24 -15.02 7.50
C ALA A 67 1.27 -15.40 8.63
N ASP A 68 1.59 -15.03 9.87
CA ASP A 68 0.75 -15.21 11.06
C ASP A 68 -0.53 -14.36 11.04
N GLU A 69 -0.55 -13.25 10.30
CA GLU A 69 -1.74 -12.40 10.13
C GLU A 69 -2.69 -12.90 9.02
N ILE A 70 -2.28 -13.87 8.19
CA ILE A 70 -3.11 -14.39 7.08
C ILE A 70 -4.43 -15.03 7.56
N PRO A 71 -4.47 -15.81 8.64
CA PRO A 71 -5.74 -16.32 9.17
C PRO A 71 -6.70 -15.20 9.60
N LYS A 72 -6.17 -14.09 10.15
CA LYS A 72 -6.97 -12.92 10.54
C LYS A 72 -7.47 -12.16 9.32
N PHE A 73 -6.63 -12.01 8.29
CA PHE A 73 -7.04 -11.47 6.99
C PHE A 73 -8.23 -12.24 6.42
N ARG A 74 -8.16 -13.57 6.38
CA ARG A 74 -9.24 -14.41 5.83
C ARG A 74 -10.57 -14.20 6.57
N LYS A 75 -10.54 -14.14 7.91
CA LYS A 75 -11.75 -13.87 8.71
C LYS A 75 -12.36 -12.50 8.41
N LYS A 76 -11.53 -11.47 8.25
CA LYS A 76 -12.02 -10.12 7.90
C LYS A 76 -12.57 -10.06 6.48
N LEU A 77 -11.91 -10.74 5.54
CA LEU A 77 -12.37 -10.84 4.16
C LEU A 77 -13.71 -11.59 4.07
N GLU A 78 -13.87 -12.67 4.84
CA GLU A 78 -15.13 -13.42 4.92
C GLU A 78 -16.28 -12.54 5.44
N ALA A 79 -16.03 -11.73 6.46
CA ALA A 79 -17.00 -10.78 6.98
C ALA A 79 -17.41 -9.73 5.93
N LEU A 80 -16.45 -9.24 5.14
CA LEU A 80 -16.69 -8.28 4.06
C LEU A 80 -17.52 -8.87 2.90
N VAL A 81 -17.31 -10.14 2.57
CA VAL A 81 -18.01 -10.82 1.45
C VAL A 81 -19.40 -11.30 1.86
N SER A 82 -19.66 -11.46 3.15
CA SER A 82 -20.93 -11.94 3.69
C SER A 82 -21.98 -10.84 3.93
N GLU A 83 -21.64 -9.59 3.61
CA GLU A 83 -22.52 -8.41 3.67
C GLU A 83 -23.40 -8.30 2.41
#